data_AF-K2PQI2-F1
#
_entry.id   AF-K2PQI2-F1
#
_cell.length_a   1.000
_cell.length_b   1.000
_cell.length_c   1.000
_cell.angle_alpha   90.00
_cell.angle_beta   90.00
_cell.angle_gamma   90.00
#
_symmetry.space_group_name_H-M   'P 1'
#
loop_
_entity.id
_entity.type
_entity.pdbx_description
1 polymer ?
#
loop_
_entity_poly.entity_id
_entity_poly.type
_entity_poly.pdbx_seq_one_letter_code
_entity_poly.pdbx_strand_id
1 'polypeptide(L)'
;MPMNTLLPIIEQMHNAADDRARADILLRCPDGVMLKYADVFRDACRRAAFDPGETLVHYREAALMAVRDANGLLPPAIAGPLEELRQAMARFAAGGRPQEPPAADTDL
;
A
#
# COMPACT_ATOMS: atom_id res chain seq x y z
N MET A 1 -25.95 13.91 18.55
CA MET A 1 -25.40 12.55 18.68
C MET A 1 -24.26 12.42 17.68
N PRO A 2 -22.98 12.26 18.07
CA PRO A 2 -21.90 12.36 17.11
C PRO A 2 -21.79 11.03 16.35
N MET A 3 -22.21 10.97 15.09
CA MET A 3 -21.65 9.98 14.19
C MET A 3 -20.28 10.50 13.82
N ASN A 4 -19.24 9.91 14.40
CA ASN A 4 -17.89 10.07 13.94
C ASN A 4 -17.86 9.56 12.48
N THR A 5 -18.09 10.45 11.51
CA THR A 5 -18.18 10.08 10.09
C THR A 5 -16.78 9.68 9.65
N LEU A 6 -16.45 8.41 9.83
CA LEU A 6 -15.26 7.83 9.24
C LEU A 6 -15.32 8.10 7.74
N LEU A 7 -14.19 8.51 7.17
CA LEU A 7 -14.10 8.73 5.73
C LEU A 7 -14.51 7.42 5.01
N PRO A 8 -15.27 7.47 3.90
CA PRO A 8 -15.81 6.26 3.26
C PRO A 8 -14.77 5.18 2.98
N ILE A 9 -13.53 5.56 2.66
CA ILE A 9 -12.45 4.60 2.38
C ILE A 9 -11.89 3.92 3.65
N ILE A 10 -11.98 4.57 4.81
CA ILE A 10 -11.64 3.97 6.10
C ILE A 10 -12.72 2.97 6.51
N GLU A 11 -14.00 3.32 6.30
CA GLU A 11 -15.11 2.40 6.52
C GLU A 11 -14.99 1.16 5.62
N GLN A 12 -14.65 1.33 4.33
CA GLN A 12 -14.35 0.23 3.43
C GLN A 12 -13.21 -0.66 3.97
N MET A 13 -12.13 -0.06 4.49
CA MET A 13 -11.00 -0.82 5.03
C MET A 13 -11.41 -1.67 6.24
N HIS A 14 -12.21 -1.13 7.16
CA HIS A 14 -12.69 -1.88 8.31
C HIS A 14 -13.61 -3.04 7.90
N ASN A 15 -14.42 -2.85 6.86
CA ASN A 15 -15.40 -3.81 6.37
C ASN A 15 -14.90 -4.69 5.22
N ALA A 16 -13.60 -4.65 4.90
CA ALA A 16 -13.03 -5.43 3.80
C ALA A 16 -13.23 -6.94 4.05
N ALA A 17 -13.80 -7.63 3.07
CA ALA A 17 -14.15 -9.05 3.17
C ALA A 17 -12.93 -9.97 3.21
N ASP A 18 -11.87 -9.62 2.48
CA ASP A 18 -10.62 -10.37 2.39
C ASP A 18 -9.44 -9.43 2.07
N ASP A 19 -8.24 -10.01 1.98
CA ASP A 19 -7.02 -9.27 1.70
C ASP A 19 -6.98 -8.68 0.28
N ARG A 20 -7.71 -9.26 -0.69
CA ARG A 20 -7.79 -8.69 -2.03
C ARG A 20 -8.62 -7.41 -2.02
N ALA A 21 -9.72 -7.39 -1.26
CA ALA A 21 -10.49 -6.18 -1.00
C ALA A 21 -9.64 -5.13 -0.28
N ARG A 22 -8.83 -5.52 0.73
CA ARG A 22 -7.90 -4.60 1.40
C ARG A 22 -6.88 -4.01 0.43
N ALA A 23 -6.29 -4.85 -0.43
CA ALA A 23 -5.35 -4.43 -1.46
C ALA A 23 -5.94 -3.39 -2.42
N ASP A 24 -7.15 -3.65 -2.93
CA ASP A 24 -7.88 -2.71 -3.79
C ASP A 24 -8.15 -1.36 -3.08
N ILE A 25 -8.59 -1.41 -1.82
CA ILE A 25 -8.84 -0.21 -1.00
C ILE A 25 -7.55 0.60 -0.82
N LEU A 26 -6.44 -0.05 -0.49
CA LEU A 26 -5.15 0.61 -0.32
C LEU A 26 -4.69 1.26 -1.63
N LEU A 27 -4.87 0.61 -2.78
CA LEU A 27 -4.51 1.16 -4.09
C LEU A 27 -5.34 2.38 -4.47
N ARG A 28 -6.62 2.42 -4.09
CA ARG A 28 -7.52 3.55 -4.34
C ARG A 28 -7.43 4.67 -3.30
N CYS A 29 -6.67 4.49 -2.22
CA CYS A 29 -6.58 5.46 -1.13
C CYS A 29 -5.89 6.76 -1.58
N PRO A 30 -6.55 7.93 -1.45
CA PRO A 30 -5.92 9.23 -1.73
C PRO A 30 -4.73 9.49 -0.79
N ASP A 31 -3.66 10.09 -1.31
CA ASP A 31 -2.43 10.31 -0.54
C ASP A 31 -2.62 11.13 0.73
N GLY A 32 -3.45 12.18 0.71
CA GLY A 32 -3.75 12.97 1.91
C GLY A 32 -4.45 12.16 3.01
N VAL A 33 -5.27 11.17 2.62
CA VAL A 33 -5.91 10.25 3.57
C VAL A 33 -4.90 9.21 4.04
N MET A 34 -4.08 8.67 3.13
CA MET A 34 -3.02 7.72 3.46
C MET A 34 -2.05 8.31 4.49
N LEU A 35 -1.56 9.53 4.27
CA LEU A 35 -0.64 10.20 5.19
C LEU A 35 -1.28 10.48 6.56
N LYS A 36 -2.53 10.98 6.57
CA LYS A 36 -3.19 11.36 7.83
C LYS A 36 -3.59 10.15 8.69
N TYR A 37 -3.93 9.04 8.07
CA TYR A 37 -4.50 7.87 8.74
C TYR A 37 -3.69 6.60 8.53
N ALA A 38 -2.38 6.70 8.28
CA ALA A 38 -1.51 5.56 8.00
C ALA A 38 -1.61 4.46 9.07
N ASP A 39 -1.64 4.84 10.35
CA ASP A 39 -1.80 3.89 11.47
C ASP A 39 -3.11 3.10 11.40
N VAL A 40 -4.21 3.74 10.97
CA VAL A 40 -5.50 3.05 10.82
C VAL A 40 -5.43 1.95 9.76
N PHE A 41 -4.75 2.22 8.64
CA PHE A 41 -4.55 1.23 7.59
C PHE A 41 -3.59 0.12 8.03
N ARG A 42 -2.47 0.47 8.68
CA ARG A 42 -1.53 -0.52 9.24
C ARG A 42 -2.20 -1.44 10.24
N ASP A 43 -2.93 -0.90 11.21
CA ASP A 43 -3.63 -1.68 12.22
C ASP A 43 -4.67 -2.62 11.60
N ALA A 44 -5.39 -2.15 10.57
CA ALA A 44 -6.34 -2.99 9.85
C ALA A 44 -5.66 -4.15 9.10
N CYS A 45 -4.52 -3.90 8.46
CA CYS A 45 -3.70 -4.95 7.84
C CYS A 45 -3.16 -5.94 8.87
N ARG A 46 -2.58 -5.45 9.97
CA ARG A 46 -2.00 -6.27 11.03
C ARG A 46 -3.02 -7.19 11.69
N ARG A 47 -4.23 -6.67 12.00
CA ARG A 47 -5.32 -7.48 12.57
C ARG A 47 -5.80 -8.60 11.63
N ALA A 48 -5.64 -8.40 10.32
CA ALA A 48 -5.95 -9.40 9.30
C ALA A 48 -4.75 -10.30 8.94
N ALA A 49 -3.58 -10.10 9.56
CA ALA A 49 -2.31 -10.74 9.17
C ALA A 49 -1.93 -10.53 7.70
N PHE A 50 -2.27 -9.36 7.14
CA PHE A 50 -1.99 -8.99 5.76
C PHE A 50 -0.70 -8.15 5.65
N ASP A 51 0.45 -8.81 5.83
CA ASP A 51 1.78 -8.17 5.84
C ASP A 51 2.11 -7.36 4.57
N PRO A 52 1.74 -7.80 3.34
CA PRO A 52 1.97 -7.00 2.14
C PRO A 52 1.26 -5.65 2.17
N GLY A 53 0.06 -5.61 2.76
CA GLY A 53 -0.71 -4.38 2.92
C GLY A 53 -0.05 -3.40 3.89
N GLU A 54 0.41 -3.91 5.04
CA GLU A 54 1.14 -3.10 6.03
C GLU A 54 2.42 -2.52 5.42
N THR A 55 3.16 -3.34 4.65
CA THR A 55 4.37 -2.93 3.94
C THR A 55 4.09 -1.82 2.94
N LEU A 56 3.04 -1.94 2.14
CA LEU A 56 2.67 -0.89 1.18
C LEU A 56 2.34 0.43 1.88
N VAL A 57 1.61 0.40 3.00
CA VAL A 57 1.27 1.61 3.77
C VAL A 57 2.54 2.28 4.28
N HIS A 58 3.49 1.51 4.82
CA HIS A 58 4.77 2.03 5.30
C HIS A 58 5.57 2.71 4.18
N TYR A 59 5.71 2.07 3.01
CA TYR A 59 6.42 2.65 1.87
C TYR A 59 5.72 3.91 1.32
N ARG A 60 4.38 3.94 1.29
CA ARG A 60 3.64 5.13 0.85
C ARG A 60 3.82 6.29 1.82
N GLU A 61 3.72 6.06 3.12
CA GLU A 61 3.96 7.09 4.14
C GLU A 61 5.38 7.65 4.02
N ALA A 62 6.39 6.78 3.94
CA ALA A 62 7.79 7.19 3.76
C ALA A 62 7.98 8.03 2.48
N ALA A 63 7.36 7.64 1.37
CA ALA A 63 7.43 8.40 0.13
C ALA A 63 6.73 9.77 0.23
N LEU A 64 5.59 9.86 0.92
CA LEU A 64 4.90 11.12 1.13
C LEU A 64 5.68 12.09 2.03
N MET A 65 6.54 11.57 2.92
CA MET A 65 7.39 12.36 3.80
C MET A 65 8.81 12.61 3.26
N ALA A 66 9.23 11.91 2.20
CA ALA A 66 10.58 12.01 1.67
C ALA A 66 10.89 13.41 1.08
N VAL A 67 12.10 13.91 1.31
CA VAL A 67 12.58 15.11 0.61
C VAL A 67 12.77 14.79 -0.87
N ARG A 68 12.28 15.68 -1.74
CA ARG A 68 12.39 15.54 -3.19
C ARG A 68 13.77 15.97 -3.67
N ASP A 69 14.20 15.40 -4.79
CA ASP A 69 15.44 15.81 -5.45
C ASP A 69 15.31 17.20 -6.10
N ALA A 70 16.37 17.65 -6.77
CA ALA A 70 16.41 18.94 -7.45
C ALA A 70 15.35 19.12 -8.54
N ASN A 71 14.77 18.03 -9.04
CA ASN A 71 13.71 18.02 -10.06
C ASN A 71 12.31 17.80 -9.45
N GLY A 72 12.20 17.71 -8.12
CA GLY A 72 10.93 17.45 -7.44
C GLY A 72 10.54 15.96 -7.42
N LEU A 73 11.45 15.04 -7.74
CA LEU A 73 11.18 13.60 -7.80
C LEU A 73 11.52 12.90 -6.48
N LEU A 74 10.93 11.73 -6.28
CA LEU A 74 11.33 10.83 -5.20
C LEU A 74 12.74 10.28 -5.47
N PRO A 75 13.58 10.12 -4.43
CA PRO A 75 14.83 9.40 -4.56
C PRO A 75 14.61 8.00 -5.18
N PRO A 76 15.46 7.55 -6.13
CA PRO A 76 15.28 6.25 -6.80
C PRO A 76 15.17 5.05 -5.83
N ALA A 77 15.89 5.11 -4.71
CA ALA A 77 15.85 4.12 -3.64
C ALA A 77 14.47 3.96 -2.97
N ILE A 78 13.58 4.94 -3.15
CA ILE A 78 12.19 4.90 -2.67
C ILE A 78 11.23 4.66 -3.84
N ALA A 79 11.44 5.37 -4.96
CA ALA A 79 10.54 5.33 -6.10
C ALA A 79 10.42 3.93 -6.73
N GLY A 80 11.55 3.25 -6.93
CA GLY A 80 11.59 1.91 -7.54
C GLY A 80 10.83 0.87 -6.70
N PRO A 81 11.25 0.64 -5.43
CA PRO A 81 10.56 -0.32 -4.56
C PRO A 81 9.08 -0.02 -4.33
N LEU A 82 8.69 1.25 -4.23
CA LEU A 82 7.28 1.62 -4.10
C LEU A 82 6.48 1.23 -5.35
N GLU A 83 7.02 1.46 -6.54
CA GLU A 83 6.35 1.09 -7.79
C GLU A 83 6.25 -0.43 -7.95
N GLU A 84 7.29 -1.19 -7.58
CA GLU A 84 7.26 -2.64 -7.57
C GLU A 84 6.17 -3.19 -6.61
N LEU A 85 6.11 -2.66 -5.39
CA LEU A 85 5.08 -3.00 -4.41
C LEU A 85 3.68 -2.66 -4.93
N ARG A 86 3.50 -1.49 -5.54
CA ARG A 86 2.21 -1.07 -6.12
C ARG A 86 1.78 -2.03 -7.22
N GLN A 87 2.68 -2.43 -8.11
CA GLN A 87 2.38 -3.37 -9.18
C GLN A 87 2.03 -4.77 -8.65
N ALA A 88 2.81 -5.28 -7.68
CA ALA A 88 2.52 -6.56 -7.03
C ALA A 88 1.15 -6.54 -6.34
N MET A 89 0.84 -5.47 -5.60
CA MET A 89 -0.46 -5.27 -4.96
C MET A 89 -1.60 -5.21 -5.98
N ALA A 90 -1.41 -4.51 -7.10
CA ALA A 90 -2.43 -4.40 -8.16
C ALA A 90 -2.73 -5.76 -8.80
N ARG A 91 -1.70 -6.57 -9.06
CA ARG A 91 -1.88 -7.95 -9.55
C ARG A 91 -2.63 -8.81 -8.53
N PHE A 92 -2.27 -8.71 -7.25
CA PHE A 92 -2.96 -9.44 -6.18
C PHE A 92 -4.42 -9.00 -6.04
N ALA A 93 -4.73 -7.70 -6.06
CA ALA A 93 -6.10 -7.21 -6.04
C ALA A 93 -6.92 -7.74 -7.23
N ALA A 94 -6.31 -7.82 -8.42
CA ALA A 94 -6.96 -8.28 -9.64
C ALA A 94 -7.15 -9.82 -9.76
N GLY A 95 -6.78 -10.62 -8.75
CA GLY A 95 -6.90 -12.07 -8.81
C GLY A 95 -5.61 -12.81 -9.24
N GLY A 96 -4.56 -12.09 -9.62
CA GLY A 96 -3.27 -12.66 -10.00
C GLY A 96 -2.57 -13.38 -8.84
N ARG A 97 -1.71 -14.35 -9.17
CA ARG A 97 -0.75 -14.94 -8.21
C ARG A 97 0.47 -14.01 -8.08
N PRO A 98 1.10 -13.91 -6.89
CA PRO A 98 2.41 -13.26 -6.77
C PRO A 98 3.39 -13.91 -7.76
N GLN A 99 4.17 -13.10 -8.48
CA GLN A 99 5.21 -13.62 -9.35
C GLN A 99 6.30 -14.24 -8.48
N GLU A 100 6.70 -15.47 -8.77
CA GLU A 100 7.95 -16.03 -8.25
C GLU A 100 9.10 -15.09 -8.68
N PRO A 101 10.08 -14.80 -7.80
CA PRO A 101 11.22 -13.98 -8.18
C PRO A 101 11.82 -14.54 -9.47
N PRO A 102 12.32 -13.68 -10.40
CA PRO A 102 12.97 -14.18 -11.59
C PRO A 102 14.05 -15.16 -11.15
N ALA A 103 14.04 -16.36 -11.74
CA ALA A 103 15.07 -17.36 -11.50
C ALA A 103 16.42 -16.63 -11.65
N ALA A 104 17.26 -16.72 -10.62
CA ALA A 104 18.60 -16.15 -10.72
C ALA A 104 19.24 -16.78 -11.95
N ASP A 105 19.55 -15.95 -12.95
CA ASP A 105 20.30 -16.36 -14.14
C ASP A 105 21.60 -16.97 -13.64
N THR A 106 21.61 -18.30 -13.55
CA THR A 106 22.77 -19.09 -13.16
C THR A 106 23.39 -19.58 -14.44
N ASP A 107 23.85 -18.64 -15.27
CA ASP A 107 24.73 -18.91 -16.40
C ASP A 107 25.89 -17.90 -16.33
N LEU A 108 26.94 -18.35 -15.64
CA LEU A 108 28.32 -17.89 -15.74
C LEU A 108 29.18 -19.06 -16.22
#